data_AF-A0AAN1CFI4-F1
#
_entry.id   AF-A0AAN1CFI4-F1
#
_cell.length_a   1.000
_cell.length_b   1.000
_cell.length_c   1.000
_cell.angle_alpha   90.00
_cell.angle_beta   90.00
_cell.angle_gamma   90.00
#
_symmetry.space_group_name_H-M   'P 1'
#
loop_
_entity.id
_entity.type
_entity.pdbx_description
1 polymer ?
#
loop_
_entity_poly.entity_id
_entity_poly.type
_entity_poly.pdbx_seq_one_letter_code
_entity_poly.pdbx_strand_id
1 'polypeptide(L)'
;MRKRISAIIMTLFMVFMSCNNGGPELKSDEVAKSDGTVLDLAKVSKKIKEASAFAASVKEVETLVKSVDELAKAIGKKIKNDGGLDTEAGQNGSLIAGVHSVVSAVKIKVGALETTSGISNELKTKITEVKSKAEAFLNKLKDGHTELGKKDASDDDTKKAIKKDNSDKTKGASELEALNTAVDALLKAAEGEVEAAIKELTAPVKAEKPSQNN
;
A
#
# COMPACT_ATOMS: atom_id res chain seq x y z
N MET A 1 -3.69 30.09 66.65
CA MET A 1 -3.20 29.21 65.56
C MET A 1 -4.28 28.38 64.86
N ARG A 2 -5.33 27.86 65.53
CA ARG A 2 -6.41 27.08 64.88
C ARG A 2 -7.10 27.75 63.69
N LYS A 3 -7.36 29.07 63.74
CA LYS A 3 -8.06 29.79 62.66
C LYS A 3 -7.25 29.90 61.35
N ARG A 4 -5.92 29.89 61.40
CA ARG A 4 -5.06 29.98 60.20
C ARG A 4 -4.87 28.63 59.50
N ILE A 5 -4.83 27.54 60.28
CA ILE A 5 -4.77 26.17 59.75
C ILE A 5 -6.08 25.80 59.02
N SER A 6 -7.23 26.24 59.56
CA SER A 6 -8.54 26.03 58.92
C SER A 6 -8.68 26.71 57.55
N ALA A 7 -8.10 27.90 57.39
CA ALA A 7 -8.13 28.63 56.11
C ALA A 7 -7.23 27.95 55.07
N ILE A 8 -6.03 27.51 55.45
CA ILE A 8 -5.09 26.81 54.56
C ILE A 8 -5.68 25.48 54.08
N ILE A 9 -6.35 24.71 54.95
CA ILE A 9 -7.01 23.45 54.59
C ILE A 9 -8.19 23.70 53.63
N MET A 10 -9.01 24.75 53.85
CA MET A 10 -10.10 25.08 52.93
C MET A 10 -9.60 25.53 51.56
N THR A 11 -8.53 26.32 51.49
CA THR A 11 -7.94 26.72 50.21
C THR A 11 -7.34 25.51 49.49
N LEU A 12 -6.71 24.58 50.21
CA LEU A 12 -6.14 23.37 49.64
C LEU A 12 -7.23 22.41 49.10
N PHE A 13 -8.36 22.26 49.81
CA PHE A 13 -9.51 21.48 49.34
C PHE A 13 -10.20 22.11 48.12
N MET A 14 -10.27 23.45 48.01
CA MET A 14 -10.75 24.11 46.79
C MET A 14 -9.79 23.92 45.61
N VAL A 15 -8.47 23.91 45.85
CA VAL A 15 -7.47 23.62 44.81
C VAL A 15 -7.59 22.17 44.33
N PHE A 16 -7.77 21.20 45.23
CA PHE A 16 -8.00 19.80 44.85
C PHE A 16 -9.31 19.58 44.08
N MET A 17 -10.38 20.32 44.40
CA MET A 17 -11.63 20.30 43.62
C MET A 17 -11.51 21.04 42.28
N SER A 18 -10.66 22.06 42.18
CA SER A 18 -10.38 22.77 40.91
C SER A 18 -9.42 22.04 39.98
N CYS A 19 -8.60 21.12 40.52
CA CYS A 19 -7.75 20.23 39.73
C CYS A 19 -8.49 18.95 39.29
N ASN A 20 -9.65 18.66 39.85
CA ASN A 20 -10.59 17.69 39.28
C ASN A 20 -11.51 18.42 38.30
N ASN A 21 -10.91 19.06 37.30
CA ASN A 21 -11.65 19.57 36.14
C ASN A 21 -12.27 18.33 35.49
N GLY A 22 -13.58 18.18 35.71
CA GLY A 22 -14.38 17.08 35.16
C GLY A 22 -14.10 17.00 33.67
N GLY A 23 -13.37 15.96 33.28
CA GLY A 23 -13.22 15.64 31.87
C GLY A 23 -14.61 15.54 31.24
N PRO A 24 -14.72 15.80 29.93
CA PRO A 24 -15.99 15.68 29.22
C PRO A 24 -16.64 14.34 29.54
N GLU A 25 -17.97 14.31 29.63
CA GLU A 25 -18.71 13.08 29.82
C GLU A 25 -18.49 12.19 28.59
N LEU A 26 -17.68 11.15 28.73
CA LEU A 26 -17.25 10.27 27.64
C LEU A 26 -18.30 9.18 27.40
N LYS A 27 -18.56 8.87 26.14
CA LYS A 27 -19.25 7.62 25.77
C LYS A 27 -18.31 6.42 25.96
N SER A 28 -18.87 5.21 25.99
CA SER A 28 -18.11 3.97 26.23
C SER A 28 -16.90 3.77 25.30
N ASP A 29 -16.97 4.30 24.08
CA ASP A 29 -15.93 4.14 23.05
C ASP A 29 -15.04 5.40 22.90
N GLU A 30 -15.23 6.39 23.78
CA GLU A 30 -14.50 7.66 23.75
C GLU A 30 -13.42 7.71 24.84
N VAL A 31 -12.27 8.29 24.51
CA VAL A 31 -11.21 8.57 25.49
C VAL A 31 -10.79 10.03 25.42
N ALA A 32 -10.68 10.68 26.57
CA ALA A 32 -10.12 12.02 26.67
C ALA A 32 -8.58 11.95 26.72
N LYS A 33 -7.91 12.68 25.84
CA LYS A 33 -6.47 12.95 25.92
C LYS A 33 -6.20 13.99 27.01
N SER A 34 -4.96 14.07 27.47
CA SER A 34 -4.53 15.06 28.48
C SER A 34 -4.68 16.53 28.02
N ASP A 35 -4.81 16.76 26.72
CA ASP A 35 -5.07 18.07 26.13
C ASP A 35 -6.57 18.43 26.02
N GLY A 36 -7.46 17.55 26.53
CA GLY A 36 -8.92 17.73 26.49
C GLY A 36 -9.58 17.21 25.21
N THR A 37 -8.82 16.71 24.23
CA THR A 37 -9.36 16.11 23.00
C THR A 37 -10.11 14.81 23.33
N VAL A 38 -11.33 14.66 22.81
CA VAL A 38 -12.06 13.39 22.86
C VAL A 38 -11.82 12.59 21.58
N LEU A 39 -11.31 11.37 21.73
CA LEU A 39 -11.03 10.45 20.64
C LEU A 39 -12.07 9.32 20.63
N ASP A 40 -12.70 9.10 19.49
CA ASP A 40 -13.58 7.95 19.25
C ASP A 40 -12.75 6.75 18.80
N LEU A 41 -12.51 5.80 19.70
CA LEU A 41 -11.69 4.61 19.45
C LEU A 41 -12.34 3.66 18.43
N ALA A 42 -13.68 3.57 18.41
CA ALA A 42 -14.40 2.74 17.45
C ALA A 42 -14.22 3.27 16.03
N LYS A 43 -14.28 4.59 15.85
CA LYS A 43 -14.05 5.24 14.55
C LYS A 43 -12.61 5.11 14.08
N VAL A 44 -11.62 5.35 14.95
CA VAL A 44 -10.20 5.26 14.57
C VAL A 44 -9.79 3.81 14.28
N SER A 45 -10.21 2.85 15.11
CA SER A 45 -9.93 1.43 14.87
C SER A 45 -10.53 0.94 13.55
N LYS A 46 -11.75 1.39 13.20
CA LYS A 46 -12.36 1.12 11.89
C LYS A 46 -11.51 1.66 10.74
N LYS A 47 -11.06 2.92 10.81
CA LYS A 47 -10.17 3.51 9.79
C LYS A 47 -8.88 2.71 9.61
N ILE A 48 -8.22 2.34 10.71
CA ILE A 48 -7.00 1.53 10.68
C ILE A 48 -7.27 0.18 10.02
N LYS A 49 -8.39 -0.48 10.35
CA LYS A 49 -8.78 -1.76 9.75
C LYS A 49 -9.02 -1.64 8.24
N GLU A 50 -9.72 -0.60 7.80
CA GLU A 50 -10.01 -0.37 6.38
C GLU A 50 -8.73 -0.05 5.59
N ALA A 51 -7.90 0.87 6.11
CA ALA A 51 -6.62 1.22 5.49
C ALA A 51 -5.66 0.02 5.41
N SER A 52 -5.56 -0.78 6.48
CA SER A 52 -4.68 -1.95 6.50
C SER A 52 -5.15 -3.06 5.55
N ALA A 53 -6.47 -3.31 5.44
CA ALA A 53 -7.01 -4.24 4.47
C ALA A 53 -6.74 -3.81 3.01
N PHE A 54 -6.86 -2.50 2.75
CA PHE A 54 -6.51 -1.94 1.45
C PHE A 54 -5.02 -2.09 1.14
N ALA A 55 -4.14 -1.73 2.07
CA ALA A 55 -2.68 -1.88 1.91
C ALA A 55 -2.26 -3.34 1.71
N ALA A 56 -2.88 -4.29 2.42
CA ALA A 56 -2.64 -5.73 2.22
C ALA A 56 -3.01 -6.18 0.80
N SER A 57 -4.10 -5.66 0.25
CA SER A 57 -4.52 -5.97 -1.13
C SER A 57 -3.55 -5.39 -2.16
N VAL A 58 -3.03 -4.18 -1.93
CA VAL A 58 -1.97 -3.59 -2.76
C VAL A 58 -0.66 -4.40 -2.66
N LYS A 59 -0.32 -4.91 -1.48
CA LYS A 59 0.85 -5.78 -1.26
C LYS A 59 0.77 -7.07 -2.07
N GLU A 60 -0.42 -7.66 -2.21
CA GLU A 60 -0.62 -8.82 -3.08
C GLU A 60 -0.32 -8.48 -4.55
N VAL A 61 -0.78 -7.32 -5.03
CA VAL A 61 -0.49 -6.82 -6.38
C VAL A 61 1.01 -6.63 -6.60
N GLU A 62 1.70 -6.00 -5.65
CA GLU A 62 3.16 -5.83 -5.66
C GLU A 62 3.90 -7.17 -5.70
N THR A 63 3.47 -8.14 -4.89
CA THR A 63 4.07 -9.47 -4.85
C THR A 63 3.93 -10.18 -6.19
N LEU A 64 2.75 -10.12 -6.83
CA LEU A 64 2.53 -10.71 -8.15
C LEU A 64 3.42 -10.07 -9.21
N VAL A 65 3.55 -8.74 -9.22
CA VAL A 65 4.40 -8.02 -10.16
C VAL A 65 5.88 -8.37 -9.95
N LYS A 66 6.34 -8.46 -8.70
CA LYS A 66 7.72 -8.86 -8.36
C LYS A 66 7.99 -10.34 -8.63
N SER A 67 6.98 -11.20 -8.61
CA SER A 67 7.15 -12.62 -8.98
C SER A 67 7.62 -12.81 -10.42
N VAL A 68 7.41 -11.83 -11.30
CA VAL A 68 7.92 -11.86 -12.67
C VAL A 68 9.46 -11.83 -12.70
N ASP A 69 10.12 -11.22 -11.71
CA ASP A 69 11.59 -11.26 -11.60
C ASP A 69 12.09 -12.67 -11.29
N GLU A 70 11.34 -13.44 -10.50
CA GLU A 70 11.64 -14.85 -10.25
C GLU A 70 11.40 -15.71 -11.49
N LEU A 71 10.33 -15.44 -12.24
CA LEU A 71 10.06 -16.09 -13.53
C LEU A 71 11.14 -15.75 -14.56
N ALA A 72 11.68 -14.53 -14.58
CA ALA A 72 12.76 -14.13 -15.47
C ALA A 72 14.07 -14.90 -15.20
N LYS A 73 14.29 -15.43 -13.98
CA LYS A 73 15.44 -16.31 -13.68
C LYS A 73 15.32 -17.69 -14.34
N ALA A 74 14.12 -18.09 -14.73
CA ALA A 74 13.84 -19.36 -15.41
C ALA A 74 13.97 -19.28 -16.95
N ILE A 75 14.36 -18.14 -17.52
CA ILE A 75 14.58 -18.00 -18.97
C ILE A 75 15.68 -18.96 -19.43
N GLY A 76 15.37 -19.75 -20.46
CA GLY A 76 16.28 -20.72 -21.03
C GLY A 76 16.61 -21.86 -20.05
N LYS A 77 15.69 -22.19 -19.14
CA LYS A 77 15.88 -23.21 -18.11
C LYS A 77 14.84 -24.33 -18.16
N LYS A 78 15.24 -25.50 -17.70
CA LYS A 78 14.39 -26.65 -17.35
C LYS A 78 14.74 -27.17 -15.97
N ILE A 79 13.86 -27.97 -15.38
CA ILE A 79 14.15 -28.70 -14.15
C ILE A 79 15.04 -29.91 -14.50
N LYS A 80 16.15 -30.09 -13.77
CA LYS A 80 16.98 -31.30 -13.82
C LYS A 80 16.60 -32.26 -12.70
N ASN A 81 17.10 -33.50 -12.80
CA ASN A 81 16.70 -34.60 -11.92
C ASN A 81 16.95 -34.37 -10.42
N ASP A 82 17.85 -33.45 -10.05
CA ASP A 82 18.13 -33.09 -8.65
C ASP A 82 17.23 -31.94 -8.13
N GLY A 83 16.24 -31.51 -8.91
CA GLY A 83 15.34 -30.39 -8.58
C GLY A 83 15.92 -29.00 -8.87
N GLY A 84 17.18 -28.88 -9.30
CA GLY A 84 17.75 -27.61 -9.75
C GLY A 84 17.35 -27.23 -11.17
N LEU A 85 17.87 -26.10 -11.64
CA LEU A 85 17.69 -25.63 -13.01
C LEU A 85 18.89 -26.00 -13.88
N ASP A 86 18.63 -26.50 -15.08
CA ASP A 86 19.61 -26.75 -16.15
C ASP A 86 19.23 -25.94 -17.40
N THR A 87 20.14 -25.83 -18.36
CA THR A 87 19.94 -25.02 -19.57
C THR A 87 19.00 -25.73 -20.57
N GLU A 88 18.06 -24.96 -21.11
CA GLU A 88 17.12 -25.34 -22.17
C GLU A 88 16.83 -24.08 -23.00
N ALA A 89 17.80 -23.69 -23.82
CA ALA A 89 17.77 -22.41 -24.52
C ALA A 89 16.61 -22.33 -25.53
N GLY A 90 15.98 -21.16 -25.60
CA GLY A 90 15.02 -20.82 -26.64
C GLY A 90 13.70 -21.58 -26.58
N GLN A 91 13.25 -22.02 -25.41
CA GLN A 91 11.97 -22.72 -25.20
C GLN A 91 11.04 -21.97 -24.23
N ASN A 92 10.96 -20.65 -24.35
CA ASN A 92 10.34 -19.78 -23.34
C ASN A 92 8.86 -19.45 -23.58
N GLY A 93 8.21 -19.98 -24.63
CA GLY A 93 6.85 -19.58 -25.00
C GLY A 93 5.82 -19.75 -23.86
N SER A 94 5.87 -20.88 -23.15
CA SER A 94 5.00 -21.14 -22.00
C SER A 94 5.31 -20.27 -20.79
N LEU A 95 6.59 -19.94 -20.55
CA LEU A 95 7.01 -19.02 -19.50
C LEU A 95 6.40 -17.62 -19.73
N ILE A 96 6.48 -17.11 -20.96
CA ILE A 96 5.89 -15.82 -21.34
C ILE A 96 4.37 -15.84 -21.18
N ALA A 97 3.70 -16.91 -21.61
CA ALA A 97 2.26 -17.07 -21.40
C ALA A 97 1.89 -17.05 -19.90
N GLY A 98 2.72 -17.66 -19.05
CA GLY A 98 2.61 -17.59 -17.59
C GLY A 98 2.72 -16.16 -17.06
N VAL A 99 3.74 -15.41 -17.50
CA VAL A 99 3.92 -13.99 -17.14
C VAL A 99 2.73 -13.14 -17.59
N HIS A 100 2.25 -13.34 -18.82
CA HIS A 100 1.05 -12.66 -19.33
C HIS A 100 -0.17 -12.93 -18.43
N SER A 101 -0.36 -14.18 -18.00
CA SER A 101 -1.45 -14.56 -17.08
C SER A 101 -1.32 -13.88 -15.71
N VAL A 102 -0.12 -13.86 -15.13
CA VAL A 102 0.16 -13.17 -13.85
C VAL A 102 -0.17 -11.68 -13.96
N VAL A 103 0.30 -10.99 -15.01
CA VAL A 103 0.03 -9.55 -15.16
C VAL A 103 -1.42 -9.25 -15.54
N SER A 104 -2.11 -10.19 -16.21
CA SER A 104 -3.56 -10.11 -16.39
C SER A 104 -4.31 -10.16 -15.06
N ALA A 105 -3.89 -11.04 -14.14
CA ALA A 105 -4.44 -11.10 -12.78
C ALA A 105 -4.17 -9.81 -11.99
N VAL A 106 -2.96 -9.22 -12.14
CA VAL A 106 -2.61 -7.89 -11.60
C VAL A 106 -3.60 -6.82 -12.09
N LYS A 107 -3.85 -6.73 -13.40
CA LYS A 107 -4.80 -5.77 -13.99
C LYS A 107 -6.21 -5.93 -13.41
N ILE A 108 -6.66 -7.16 -13.21
CA ILE A 108 -7.98 -7.45 -12.61
C ILE A 108 -8.02 -7.01 -11.15
N LYS A 109 -7.02 -7.41 -10.35
CA LYS A 109 -6.96 -7.08 -8.92
C LYS A 109 -6.89 -5.58 -8.67
N VAL A 110 -6.05 -4.85 -9.41
CA VAL A 110 -5.99 -3.39 -9.27
C VAL A 110 -7.28 -2.71 -9.77
N GLY A 111 -7.94 -3.27 -10.78
CA GLY A 111 -9.26 -2.81 -11.20
C GLY A 111 -10.35 -2.98 -10.11
N ALA A 112 -10.26 -4.04 -9.30
CA ALA A 112 -11.14 -4.22 -8.15
C ALA A 112 -10.85 -3.23 -7.01
N LEU A 113 -9.59 -2.81 -6.84
CA LEU A 113 -9.24 -1.76 -5.87
C LEU A 113 -9.88 -0.42 -6.23
N GLU A 114 -10.00 -0.11 -7.52
CA GLU A 114 -10.61 1.12 -8.04
C GLU A 114 -12.08 1.31 -7.59
N THR A 115 -12.79 0.19 -7.35
CA THR A 115 -14.21 0.20 -6.95
C THR A 115 -14.42 0.25 -5.43
N THR A 116 -13.32 0.24 -4.66
CA THR A 116 -13.39 0.30 -3.19
C THR A 116 -13.94 1.66 -2.76
N SER A 117 -14.98 1.66 -1.92
CA SER A 117 -15.54 2.89 -1.37
C SER A 117 -14.60 3.52 -0.34
N GLY A 118 -14.61 4.85 -0.24
CA GLY A 118 -13.84 5.58 0.77
C GLY A 118 -12.35 5.76 0.49
N ILE A 119 -11.81 5.27 -0.63
CA ILE A 119 -10.42 5.53 -1.03
C ILE A 119 -10.23 6.99 -1.50
N SER A 120 -9.08 7.57 -1.18
CA SER A 120 -8.71 8.94 -1.54
C SER A 120 -8.55 9.10 -3.07
N ASN A 121 -8.70 10.34 -3.56
CA ASN A 121 -8.49 10.63 -4.99
C ASN A 121 -7.05 10.35 -5.41
N GLU A 122 -6.07 10.58 -4.53
CA GLU A 122 -4.67 10.23 -4.77
C GLU A 122 -4.49 8.73 -5.01
N LEU A 123 -5.09 7.89 -4.16
CA LEU A 123 -5.07 6.43 -4.35
C LEU A 123 -5.75 6.01 -5.65
N LYS A 124 -6.89 6.61 -6.01
CA LYS A 124 -7.55 6.35 -7.29
C LYS A 124 -6.64 6.65 -8.47
N THR A 125 -5.97 7.80 -8.48
CA THR A 125 -5.02 8.16 -9.53
C THR A 125 -3.91 7.12 -9.67
N LYS A 126 -3.33 6.67 -8.55
CA LYS A 126 -2.27 5.64 -8.54
C LYS A 126 -2.77 4.27 -8.98
N ILE A 127 -3.99 3.88 -8.61
CA ILE A 127 -4.65 2.66 -9.08
C ILE A 127 -4.83 2.70 -10.60
N THR A 128 -5.37 3.80 -11.14
CA THR A 128 -5.54 3.97 -12.59
C THR A 128 -4.20 3.93 -13.32
N GLU A 129 -3.15 4.52 -12.74
CA GLU A 129 -1.79 4.45 -13.28
C GLU A 129 -1.29 3.00 -13.35
N VAL A 130 -1.36 2.24 -12.25
CA VAL A 130 -0.96 0.81 -12.24
C VAL A 130 -1.73 0.02 -13.29
N LYS A 131 -3.05 0.20 -13.37
CA LYS A 131 -3.91 -0.47 -14.35
C LYS A 131 -3.48 -0.16 -15.78
N SER A 132 -3.18 1.10 -16.08
CA SER A 132 -2.69 1.55 -17.37
C SER A 132 -1.31 0.96 -17.71
N LYS A 133 -0.38 0.91 -16.74
CA LYS A 133 0.94 0.29 -16.97
C LYS A 133 0.85 -1.23 -17.17
N ALA A 134 -0.05 -1.91 -16.44
CA ALA A 134 -0.30 -3.33 -16.65
C ALA A 134 -0.87 -3.59 -18.05
N GLU A 135 -1.80 -2.75 -18.51
CA GLU A 135 -2.33 -2.82 -19.86
C GLU A 135 -1.27 -2.52 -20.94
N ALA A 136 -0.41 -1.53 -20.72
CA ALA A 136 0.69 -1.23 -21.63
C ALA A 136 1.65 -2.42 -21.77
N PHE A 137 2.02 -3.07 -20.66
CA PHE A 137 2.85 -4.27 -20.68
C PHE A 137 2.17 -5.42 -21.45
N LEU A 138 0.91 -5.73 -21.15
CA LEU A 138 0.17 -6.78 -21.85
C LEU A 138 0.03 -6.51 -23.35
N ASN A 139 -0.23 -5.26 -23.73
CA ASN A 139 -0.26 -4.86 -25.14
C ASN A 139 1.11 -5.03 -25.80
N LYS A 140 2.20 -4.69 -25.11
CA LYS A 140 3.55 -4.87 -25.65
C LYS A 140 3.87 -6.34 -25.94
N LEU A 141 3.50 -7.24 -25.03
CA LEU A 141 3.64 -8.70 -25.26
C LEU A 141 2.77 -9.17 -26.43
N LYS A 142 1.53 -8.69 -26.53
CA LYS A 142 0.61 -9.01 -27.62
C LYS A 142 1.15 -8.54 -28.97
N ASP A 143 1.68 -7.32 -29.04
CA ASP A 143 2.22 -6.76 -30.27
C ASP A 143 3.49 -7.51 -30.71
N GLY A 144 4.26 -8.05 -29.75
CA GLY A 144 5.41 -8.92 -30.00
C GLY A 144 5.10 -10.42 -30.19
N HIS A 145 3.83 -10.81 -30.39
CA HIS A 145 3.43 -12.23 -30.42
C HIS A 145 4.16 -13.08 -31.46
N THR A 146 4.64 -12.49 -32.56
CA THR A 146 5.42 -13.23 -33.58
C THR A 146 6.69 -13.83 -33.01
N GLU A 147 7.42 -13.09 -32.15
CA GLU A 147 8.65 -13.60 -31.53
C GLU A 147 8.39 -14.22 -30.15
N LEU A 148 7.40 -13.71 -29.41
CA LEU A 148 7.15 -14.07 -28.01
C LEU A 148 6.10 -15.16 -27.83
N GLY A 149 5.16 -15.30 -28.78
CA GLY A 149 4.00 -16.18 -28.70
C GLY A 149 4.23 -17.60 -29.24
N LYS A 150 5.44 -17.88 -29.73
CA LYS A 150 5.82 -19.20 -30.24
C LYS A 150 6.45 -20.07 -29.15
N LYS A 151 6.37 -21.39 -29.31
CA LYS A 151 6.96 -22.37 -28.38
C LYS A 151 8.45 -22.08 -28.13
N ASP A 152 9.17 -21.84 -29.22
CA ASP A 152 10.60 -21.64 -29.30
C ASP A 152 11.01 -20.16 -29.17
N ALA A 153 10.31 -19.39 -28.32
CA ALA A 153 10.68 -18.00 -28.04
C ALA A 153 12.13 -17.93 -27.51
N SER A 154 12.97 -17.13 -28.16
CA SER A 154 14.41 -17.06 -27.87
C SER A 154 14.69 -16.49 -26.48
N ASP A 155 15.81 -16.88 -25.86
CA ASP A 155 16.19 -16.33 -24.56
C ASP A 155 16.36 -14.81 -24.62
N ASP A 156 16.91 -14.30 -25.73
CA ASP A 156 17.17 -12.87 -25.88
C ASP A 156 15.89 -12.06 -26.06
N ASP A 157 14.95 -12.51 -26.89
CA ASP A 157 13.64 -11.85 -27.01
C ASP A 157 12.85 -11.92 -25.69
N THR A 158 12.96 -13.04 -24.97
CA THR A 158 12.32 -13.21 -23.66
C THR A 158 12.91 -12.24 -22.63
N LYS A 159 14.24 -12.07 -22.59
CA LYS A 159 14.87 -11.07 -21.70
C LYS A 159 14.39 -9.66 -22.02
N LYS A 160 14.28 -9.30 -23.30
CA LYS A 160 13.75 -7.99 -23.74
C LYS A 160 12.30 -7.76 -23.31
N ALA A 161 11.55 -8.83 -23.05
CA ALA A 161 10.16 -8.79 -22.64
C ALA A 161 9.97 -8.77 -21.12
N ILE A 162 10.69 -9.60 -20.35
CA ILE A 162 10.36 -9.81 -18.93
C ILE A 162 11.52 -9.59 -17.95
N LYS A 163 12.75 -9.34 -18.42
CA LYS A 163 13.93 -9.11 -17.57
C LYS A 163 14.18 -7.60 -17.44
N LYS A 164 13.70 -6.98 -16.36
CA LYS A 164 13.76 -5.51 -16.14
C LYS A 164 15.16 -4.91 -16.19
N ASP A 165 16.18 -5.66 -15.78
CA ASP A 165 17.59 -5.24 -15.80
C ASP A 165 18.31 -5.62 -17.11
N ASN A 166 17.59 -6.09 -18.13
CA ASN A 166 18.18 -6.35 -19.44
C ASN A 166 18.55 -5.03 -20.15
N SER A 167 19.67 -5.02 -20.87
CA SER A 167 20.14 -3.81 -21.58
C SER A 167 19.20 -3.37 -22.70
N ASP A 168 18.62 -4.33 -23.43
CA ASP A 168 17.59 -4.08 -24.44
C ASP A 168 16.23 -4.43 -23.84
N LYS A 169 15.30 -3.47 -23.80
CA LYS A 169 13.98 -3.63 -23.17
C LYS A 169 12.82 -3.45 -24.15
N THR A 170 13.09 -3.57 -25.45
CA THR A 170 12.19 -3.17 -26.53
C THR A 170 10.92 -4.00 -26.69
N LYS A 171 10.80 -5.13 -25.98
CA LYS A 171 9.68 -6.09 -26.11
C LYS A 171 8.80 -6.21 -24.86
N GLY A 172 8.96 -5.37 -23.85
CA GLY A 172 8.11 -5.37 -22.66
C GLY A 172 8.81 -5.05 -21.35
N ALA A 173 10.13 -5.24 -21.26
CA ALA A 173 10.84 -5.08 -19.99
C ALA A 173 10.80 -3.62 -19.49
N SER A 174 10.66 -2.64 -20.41
CA SER A 174 10.49 -1.22 -20.06
C SER A 174 9.10 -0.96 -19.45
N GLU A 175 8.05 -1.54 -20.03
CA GLU A 175 6.69 -1.45 -19.51
C GLU A 175 6.54 -2.18 -18.18
N LEU A 176 7.24 -3.31 -18.00
CA LEU A 176 7.29 -4.04 -16.73
C LEU A 176 7.98 -3.24 -15.62
N GLU A 177 9.08 -2.54 -15.94
CA GLU A 177 9.77 -1.63 -15.01
C GLU A 177 8.88 -0.46 -14.60
N ALA A 178 8.16 0.13 -15.56
CA ALA A 178 7.18 1.18 -15.28
C ALA A 178 6.02 0.66 -14.41
N LEU A 179 5.53 -0.56 -14.66
CA LEU A 179 4.51 -1.21 -13.83
C LEU A 179 5.01 -1.41 -12.40
N ASN A 180 6.23 -1.92 -12.22
CA ASN A 180 6.85 -2.09 -10.89
C ASN A 180 6.91 -0.75 -10.14
N THR A 181 7.37 0.30 -10.81
CA THR A 181 7.47 1.64 -10.22
C THR A 181 6.11 2.19 -9.79
N ALA A 182 5.08 2.04 -10.63
CA ALA A 182 3.73 2.48 -10.32
C ALA A 182 3.15 1.72 -9.11
N VAL A 183 3.43 0.42 -9.01
CA VAL A 183 2.94 -0.44 -7.92
C VAL A 183 3.64 -0.13 -6.60
N ASP A 184 4.97 0.10 -6.62
CA ASP A 184 5.70 0.56 -5.43
C ASP A 184 5.15 1.93 -4.95
N ALA A 185 4.83 2.83 -5.88
CA ALA A 185 4.24 4.13 -5.55
C ALA A 185 2.81 4.01 -4.99
N LEU A 186 2.01 3.06 -5.46
CA LEU A 186 0.68 2.76 -4.91
C LEU A 186 0.79 2.15 -3.52
N LEU A 187 1.70 1.19 -3.30
CA LEU A 187 1.92 0.57 -2.00
C LEU A 187 2.35 1.60 -0.95
N LYS A 188 3.30 2.46 -1.30
CA LYS A 188 3.74 3.55 -0.41
C LYS A 188 2.60 4.48 -0.01
N ALA A 189 1.70 4.81 -0.95
CA ALA A 189 0.54 5.64 -0.64
C ALA A 189 -0.46 4.92 0.28
N ALA A 190 -0.70 3.62 0.05
CA ALA A 190 -1.56 2.80 0.90
C ALA A 190 -1.00 2.68 2.34
N GLU A 191 0.30 2.44 2.48
CA GLU A 191 0.99 2.44 3.78
C GLU A 191 0.91 3.81 4.46
N GLY A 192 0.99 4.90 3.69
CA GLY A 192 0.80 6.27 4.20
C GLY A 192 -0.57 6.52 4.82
N GLU A 193 -1.65 5.98 4.24
CA GLU A 193 -3.00 6.05 4.81
C GLU A 193 -3.12 5.25 6.12
N VAL A 194 -2.45 4.09 6.19
CA VAL A 194 -2.36 3.31 7.44
C VAL A 194 -1.63 4.12 8.52
N GLU A 195 -0.48 4.71 8.19
CA GLU A 195 0.25 5.56 9.12
C GLU A 195 -0.56 6.78 9.56
N ALA A 196 -1.30 7.40 8.64
CA ALA A 196 -2.15 8.55 8.95
C ALA A 196 -3.27 8.16 9.94
N ALA A 197 -3.93 7.02 9.70
CA ALA A 197 -4.96 6.50 10.59
C ALA A 197 -4.39 6.16 11.99
N ILE A 198 -3.18 5.60 12.07
CA ILE A 198 -2.49 5.33 13.35
C ILE A 198 -2.11 6.64 14.05
N LYS A 199 -1.64 7.65 13.31
CA LYS A 199 -1.26 8.96 13.86
C LYS A 199 -2.42 9.67 14.54
N GLU A 200 -3.69 9.42 14.16
CA GLU A 200 -4.86 9.99 14.86
C GLU A 200 -4.90 9.62 16.35
N LEU A 201 -4.37 8.45 16.73
CA LEU A 201 -4.26 8.02 18.13
C LEU A 201 -3.38 8.96 18.95
N THR A 202 -2.34 9.55 18.34
CA THR A 202 -1.27 10.29 19.05
C THR A 202 -1.21 11.78 18.69
N ALA A 203 -1.84 12.20 17.59
CA ALA A 203 -1.81 13.59 17.15
C ALA A 203 -2.49 14.53 18.17
N PRO A 204 -1.83 15.63 18.57
CA PRO A 204 -2.48 16.70 19.33
C PRO A 204 -3.43 17.47 18.41
N VAL A 205 -4.57 17.93 18.93
CA VAL A 205 -5.44 18.81 18.15
C VAL A 205 -4.79 20.19 18.06
N LYS A 206 -4.74 20.75 16.84
CA LYS A 206 -4.31 22.13 16.62
C LYS A 206 -5.24 23.04 17.41
N ALA A 207 -4.73 23.66 18.48
CA ALA A 207 -5.50 24.60 19.27
C ALA A 207 -6.06 25.70 18.36
N GLU A 208 -7.38 25.76 18.19
CA GLU A 208 -8.02 26.97 17.69
C GLU A 208 -7.77 28.07 18.71
N LYS A 209 -7.03 29.09 18.29
CA LYS A 209 -6.81 30.28 19.11
C LYS A 209 -8.20 30.85 19.44
N PRO A 210 -8.53 31.11 20.72
CA PRO A 210 -9.79 31.73 21.05
C PRO A 210 -9.93 33.04 20.27
N SER A 211 -11.06 33.22 19.58
CA SER A 211 -11.41 34.53 19.01
C SER A 211 -11.44 35.54 20.16
N GLN A 212 -10.45 36.43 20.19
CA GLN A 212 -10.54 37.61 21.05
C GLN A 212 -11.55 38.55 20.42
N ASN A 213 -12.81 38.42 20.83
CA ASN A 213 -13.80 39.47 20.61
C ASN A 213 -13.49 40.59 21.60
N ASN A 214 -12.95 41.70 21.09
CA ASN A 214 -12.95 43.00 21.76
C ASN A 214 -14.31 43.68 21.59
#